data_AF-A0A015LJ32-F1
#
_entry.id   AF-A0A015LJ32-F1
#
_cell.length_a   1.000
_cell.length_b   1.000
_cell.length_c   1.000
_cell.angle_alpha   90.00
_cell.angle_beta   90.00
_cell.angle_gamma   90.00
#
_symmetry.space_group_name_H-M   'P 1'
#
loop_
_entity.id
_entity.type
_entity.pdbx_description
1 polymer ?
#
loop_
_entity_poly.entity_id
_entity_poly.type
_entity_poly.pdbx_seq_one_letter_code
_entity_poly.pdbx_strand_id
1 'polypeptide(L)' 'MDDVSSSIYDSLMNPPSLDEWLFTVSSTPNGKAPGPSMITYEMLKHLGPRTSDLLLILICSCLSKADIPDLW' A
#
# COMPACT_ATOMS: atom_id res chain seq x y z
N MET A 1 9.58 -27.34 18.06
CA MET A 1 8.85 -26.17 17.54
C MET A 1 9.92 -25.21 17.13
N ASP A 2 10.12 -25.05 15.82
CA ASP A 2 11.07 -24.08 15.31
C ASP A 2 10.53 -22.68 15.60
N ASP A 3 11.24 -21.96 16.46
CA ASP A 3 10.89 -20.59 16.84
C ASP A 3 11.23 -19.68 15.65
N VAL A 4 10.24 -19.00 15.09
CA VAL A 4 10.45 -18.10 13.96
C VAL A 4 11.09 -16.83 14.50
N SER A 5 12.30 -16.51 14.03
CA SER A 5 13.00 -15.29 14.40
C SER A 5 12.14 -14.05 14.17
N SER A 6 12.01 -13.18 15.17
CA SER A 6 11.27 -11.91 15.06
C SER A 6 11.86 -10.95 14.02
N SER A 7 13.12 -11.15 13.63
CA SER A 7 13.82 -10.34 12.62
C SER A 7 13.13 -10.31 11.26
N ILE A 8 12.21 -11.26 10.97
CA ILE A 8 11.42 -11.24 9.73
C ILE A 8 10.51 -10.00 9.63
N TYR A 9 10.23 -9.33 10.75
CA TYR A 9 9.37 -8.15 10.82
C TYR A 9 10.15 -6.83 10.85
N ASP A 10 11.48 -6.86 10.91
CA ASP A 10 12.30 -5.64 11.06
C ASP A 10 12.06 -4.62 9.94
N SER A 11 11.66 -5.09 8.75
CA SER A 11 11.36 -4.25 7.59
C SER A 11 9.87 -4.04 7.33
N LEU A 12 8.99 -4.56 8.19
CA LEU A 12 7.53 -4.57 7.94
C LEU A 12 6.96 -3.16 7.78
N MET A 13 7.46 -2.21 8.57
CA MET A 13 6.99 -0.82 8.57
C MET A 13 7.86 0.11 7.71
N ASN A 14 8.79 -0.44 6.93
CA ASN A 14 9.59 0.38 6.03
C ASN A 14 8.69 0.98 4.94
N PRO A 15 8.80 2.29 4.66
CA PRO A 15 8.05 2.90 3.58
C PRO A 15 8.51 2.31 2.23
N PRO A 16 7.58 2.04 1.30
CA PRO A 16 7.94 1.53 -0.02
C PRO A 16 8.67 2.60 -0.84
N SER A 17 9.55 2.14 -1.73
CA SER A 17 10.10 2.95 -2.81
C SER A 17 9.04 3.26 -3.88
N LEU A 18 9.34 4.20 -4.77
CA LEU A 18 8.46 4.52 -5.90
C LEU A 18 8.25 3.31 -6.82
N ASP A 19 9.30 2.55 -7.11
CA ASP A 19 9.21 1.38 -7.99
C ASP A 19 8.37 0.26 -7.38
N GLU A 20 8.54 -0.01 -6.07
CA GLU A 20 7.71 -0.97 -5.34
C GLU A 20 6.25 -0.54 -5.34
N TRP A 21 5.97 0.74 -5.10
CA TRP A 21 4.62 1.28 -5.16
C TRP A 21 3.97 1.08 -6.53
N LEU A 22 4.64 1.47 -7.61
CA LEU A 22 4.13 1.32 -8.97
C LEU A 22 3.92 -0.14 -9.34
N PHE A 23 4.83 -1.02 -8.93
CA PHE A 23 4.70 -2.46 -9.13
C PHE A 23 3.50 -3.03 -8.34
N THR A 24 3.33 -2.66 -7.08
CA THR A 24 2.20 -3.11 -6.26
C THR A 24 0.87 -2.65 -6.85
N VAL A 25 0.72 -1.37 -7.21
CA VAL A 25 -0.53 -0.85 -7.80
C VAL A 25 -0.84 -1.56 -9.12
N SER A 26 0.13 -1.72 -10.01
CA SER A 26 -0.08 -2.36 -11.32
C SER A 26 -0.45 -3.84 -11.22
N SER A 27 0.08 -4.55 -10.21
CA SER A 27 -0.15 -5.98 -9.97
C SER A 27 -1.46 -6.31 -9.25
N THR A 28 -2.21 -5.31 -8.76
CA THR A 28 -3.52 -5.54 -8.13
C THR A 28 -4.50 -6.27 -9.08
N PRO A 29 -5.39 -7.13 -8.58
CA PRO A 29 -6.32 -7.86 -9.45
C PRO A 29 -7.47 -6.97 -9.96
N ASN A 30 -7.82 -7.11 -11.24
CA ASN A 30 -9.01 -6.45 -11.82
C ASN A 30 -10.30 -7.19 -11.45
N GLY A 31 -11.43 -6.48 -11.44
CA GLY A 31 -12.77 -7.04 -11.22
C GLY A 31 -13.05 -7.44 -9.77
N LYS A 32 -12.26 -6.94 -8.80
CA LYS A 32 -12.57 -7.11 -7.37
C LYS A 32 -13.60 -6.07 -6.93
N ALA A 33 -14.42 -6.46 -5.95
CA ALA A 33 -15.36 -5.54 -5.31
C ALA A 33 -14.57 -4.40 -4.64
N PRO A 34 -15.00 -3.13 -4.83
CA PRO A 34 -14.39 -2.01 -4.11
C PRO A 34 -14.74 -2.07 -2.62
N GLY A 35 -13.89 -1.45 -1.79
CA GLY A 35 -14.19 -1.23 -0.38
C GLY A 35 -15.24 -0.13 -0.15
N PRO A 36 -15.48 0.29 1.10
CA PRO A 36 -16.47 1.31 1.47
C PRO A 36 -16.30 2.66 0.76
N SER A 37 -15.07 2.98 0.35
CA SER A 37 -14.75 4.19 -0.41
C SER A 37 -15.24 4.18 -1.87
N MET A 38 -15.66 3.01 -2.37
CA MET A 38 -16.02 2.76 -3.78
C MET A 38 -14.85 2.94 -4.77
N ILE A 39 -13.62 3.10 -4.29
CA ILE A 39 -12.42 3.18 -5.15
C ILE A 39 -12.02 1.77 -5.56
N THR A 40 -11.98 1.50 -6.87
CA THR A 40 -11.55 0.20 -7.40
C THR A 40 -10.04 0.16 -7.67
N TYR A 41 -9.48 -1.05 -7.80
CA TYR A 41 -8.09 -1.22 -8.21
C TYR A 41 -7.81 -0.63 -9.60
N GLU A 42 -8.76 -0.70 -10.52
CA GLU A 42 -8.64 -0.08 -11.84
C GLU A 42 -8.48 1.43 -11.73
N MET A 43 -9.19 2.09 -10.82
CA MET A 43 -9.02 3.53 -10.59
C MET A 43 -7.60 3.85 -10.09
N LEU A 44 -7.06 3.03 -9.18
CA LEU A 44 -5.68 3.18 -8.68
C LEU A 44 -4.65 2.98 -9.79
N LYS A 45 -4.84 1.98 -10.66
CA LYS A 45 -3.95 1.70 -11.80
C LYS A 45 -3.90 2.83 -12.83
N HIS A 46 -5.00 3.57 -13.00
CA HIS A 46 -5.10 4.65 -13.98
C HIS A 46 -4.87 6.03 -13.36
N LEU A 47 -4.34 6.11 -12.13
CA LEU A 47 -3.98 7.39 -11.52
C LEU A 47 -2.94 8.11 -12.37
N GLY A 48 -3.12 9.43 -12.52
CA GLY A 48 -2.08 10.29 -13.05
C GLY A 48 -0.87 10.35 -12.09
N PRO A 49 0.32 10.71 -12.59
CA PRO A 49 1.56 10.66 -11.81
C PRO A 49 1.48 11.47 -10.51
N ARG A 50 0.94 12.70 -10.56
CA ARG A 50 0.79 13.55 -9.36
C ARG A 50 -0.07 12.93 -8.27
N THR A 51 -1.17 12.27 -8.64
CA THR A 51 -2.07 11.66 -7.66
C THR A 51 -1.46 10.38 -7.10
N SER A 52 -0.76 9.62 -7.94
CA SER A 52 0.02 8.45 -7.50
C SER A 52 1.10 8.86 -6.49
N ASP A 53 1.84 9.94 -6.76
CA ASP A 53 2.87 10.47 -5.86
C ASP A 53 2.28 10.92 -4.51
N LEU A 54 1.14 11.62 -4.53
CA LEU A 54 0.46 12.04 -3.30
C LEU A 54 -0.03 10.84 -2.49
N LEU A 55 -0.53 9.80 -3.15
CA LEU A 55 -0.97 8.57 -2.49
C LEU A 55 0.22 7.82 -1.86
N LEU A 56 1.36 7.76 -2.56
CA LEU A 56 2.60 7.21 -2.00
C LEU A 56 3.05 8.00 -0.76
N ILE A 57 3.06 9.33 -0.82
CA ILE A 57 3.42 10.18 0.33
C ILE A 57 2.49 9.91 1.52
N LEU A 58 1.18 9.75 1.27
CA LEU A 58 0.20 9.42 2.31
C LEU A 58 0.52 8.06 2.95
N ILE A 59 0.75 7.02 2.15
CA ILE A 59 1.05 5.66 2.62
C ILE A 59 2.35 5.65 3.44
N CYS A 60 3.42 6.28 2.94
CA CYS A 60 4.68 6.43 3.67
C CYS A 60 4.49 7.18 4.99
N SER A 61 3.59 8.18 5.02
CA SER A 61 3.25 8.92 6.24
C SER A 61 2.51 8.07 7.26
N CYS A 62 1.60 7.20 6.82
CA CYS A 62 0.90 6.24 7.69
C CYS A 62 1.87 5.21 8.28
N LEU A 63 2.73 4.60 7.44
CA LEU A 63 3.70 3.60 7.87
C LEU A 63 4.73 4.17 8.86
N SER A 64 5.31 5.34 8.55
CA SER A 64 6.29 6.00 9.41
C SER A 64 5.73 6.42 10.78
N LYS A 65 4.43 6.72 10.87
CA LYS A 65 3.77 7.07 12.14
C LYS A 65 3.12 5.87 12.83
N ALA A 66 3.11 4.70 12.19
CA ALA A 66 2.28 3.56 12.57
C ALA A 66 0.80 3.94 12.78
N ASP A 67 0.33 4.96 12.05
CA ASP A 67 -1.04 5.48 12.10
C ASP A 67 -1.80 4.97 10.87
N ILE A 68 -2.28 3.73 11.00
CA ILE A 68 -2.98 3.02 9.94
C ILE A 68 -4.49 3.27 10.11
N PRO A 69 -5.20 3.67 9.05
CA PRO A 69 -6.65 3.88 9.14
C PRO A 69 -7.37 2.61 9.61
N ASP A 70 -8.03 2.69 10.76
CA ASP A 70 -8.91 1.63 11.27
C ASP A 70 -10.26 1.73 10.58
N LEU A 71 -10.36 1.17 9.37
CA LEU A 71 -11.63 0.77 8.74
C LEU A 71 -11.34 -0.11 7.52
N TRP A 72 -11.96 -1.29 7.46
CA TRP A 72 -12.01 -2.17 6.29
C TRP A 72 -13.31 -1.96 5.51
#